data_AF-A0A7K3B491-F1
#
_entry.id   AF-A0A7K3B491-F1
#
_cell.length_a   1.000
_cell.length_b   1.000
_cell.length_c   1.000
_cell.angle_alpha   90.00
_cell.angle_beta   90.00
_cell.angle_gamma   90.00
#
_symmetry.space_group_name_H-M   'P 1'
#
loop_
_entity.id
_entity.type
_entity.pdbx_description
1 polymer ?
#
loop_
_entity_poly.entity_id
_entity_poly.type
_entity_poly.pdbx_seq_one_letter_code
_entity_poly.pdbx_strand_id
1 'polypeptide(L)' 'MNVKAKYTLAAAAVGWTFLASQWSGKGCDFVPQSYALVLSHGQPNGSEGCKAESDGPQYTDQYDK' A
#
# COMPACT_ATOMS: atom_id res chain seq x y z
N MET A 1 -19.16 -0.89 22.82
CA MET A 1 -18.11 -1.24 21.84
C MET A 1 -17.27 -2.37 22.40
N ASN A 2 -17.31 -3.56 21.80
CA ASN A 2 -16.73 -4.79 22.36
C ASN A 2 -15.19 -4.76 22.31
N VAL A 3 -14.52 -5.10 23.42
CA VAL A 3 -13.05 -5.11 23.53
C VAL A 3 -12.42 -5.99 22.45
N LYS A 4 -13.03 -7.13 22.15
CA LYS A 4 -12.58 -8.04 21.07
C LYS A 4 -12.58 -7.33 19.70
N ALA A 5 -13.63 -6.56 19.41
CA ALA A 5 -13.75 -5.83 18.15
C ALA A 5 -12.70 -4.70 18.02
N LYS A 6 -12.32 -4.05 19.13
CA LYS A 6 -11.25 -3.05 19.12
C LYS A 6 -9.91 -3.66 18.72
N TYR A 7 -9.57 -4.82 19.28
CA TYR A 7 -8.33 -5.52 18.93
C TYR A 7 -8.32 -6.04 17.50
N THR A 8 -9.46 -6.55 17.00
CA THR A 8 -9.56 -6.98 15.60
C THR A 8 -9.33 -5.81 14.64
N LEU A 9 -9.95 -4.66 14.89
CA LEU A 9 -9.75 -3.47 14.06
C LEU A 9 -8.31 -2.94 14.15
N ALA A 10 -7.72 -2.95 15.35
CA ALA A 10 -6.32 -2.55 15.52
C ALA A 10 -5.37 -3.46 14.75
N ALA A 11 -5.55 -4.78 14.85
CA ALA A 11 -4.73 -5.74 14.10
C ALA A 11 -4.88 -5.57 12.58
N ALA A 12 -6.11 -5.34 12.10
CA ALA A 12 -6.36 -5.06 10.69
C ALA A 12 -5.68 -3.77 10.22
N ALA A 13 -5.75 -2.69 11.00
CA ALA A 13 -5.12 -1.42 10.67
C ALA A 13 -3.57 -1.53 10.62
N VAL A 14 -2.98 -2.30 11.54
CA VAL A 14 -1.53 -2.56 11.55
C VAL A 14 -1.12 -3.37 10.32
N GLY A 15 -1.85 -4.45 9.99
CA GLY A 15 -1.57 -5.26 8.81
C GLY A 15 -1.70 -4.45 7.50
N TRP A 16 -2.72 -3.62 7.40
CA TRP A 16 -2.89 -2.72 6.26
C TRP A 16 -1.74 -1.71 6.15
N THR A 17 -1.35 -1.09 7.26
CA THR A 17 -0.22 -0.14 7.29
C THR A 17 1.10 -0.82 6.88
N PHE A 18 1.32 -2.07 7.29
CA PHE A 18 2.47 -2.84 6.86
C PHE A 18 2.48 -3.07 5.34
N LEU A 19 1.36 -3.46 4.75
CA LEU A 19 1.24 -3.65 3.30
C LEU A 19 1.41 -2.32 2.54
N ALA A 20 0.88 -1.21 3.06
CA ALA A 20 1.05 0.12 2.47
C ALA A 20 2.52 0.55 2.48
N SER A 21 3.27 0.20 3.53
CA SER A 21 4.71 0.46 3.59
C SER A 21 5.52 -0.26 2.51
N GLN A 22 5.07 -1.44 2.06
CA GLN A 22 5.68 -2.17 0.95
C GLN A 22 5.50 -1.42 -0.37
N TRP A 23 4.30 -0.86 -0.61
CA TRP A 23 4.03 -0.01 -1.78
C TRP A 23 4.84 1.28 -1.76
N SER A 24 4.96 1.94 -0.61
CA SER A 24 5.84 3.11 -0.46
C SER A 24 7.31 2.74 -0.69
N GLY A 25 7.74 1.57 -0.21
CA GLY A 25 9.04 0.99 -0.54
C GLY A 25 9.23 0.69 -2.04
N LYS A 26 8.18 0.77 -2.86
CA LYS A 26 8.17 0.63 -4.31
C LYS A 26 7.84 1.93 -5.06
N GLY A 27 8.14 3.07 -4.46
CA GLY A 27 8.00 4.39 -5.10
C GLY A 27 6.59 4.96 -5.01
N CYS A 28 5.63 4.27 -4.38
CA CYS A 28 4.31 4.80 -4.10
C CYS A 28 4.34 5.63 -2.80
N ASP A 29 5.11 6.71 -2.81
CA ASP A 29 5.39 7.54 -1.63
C ASP A 29 4.16 8.32 -1.14
N PHE A 30 3.14 8.47 -2.00
CA PHE A 30 1.88 9.09 -1.62
C PHE A 30 1.06 8.14 -0.74
N VAL A 31 0.97 8.48 0.55
CA VAL A 31 0.30 7.65 1.58
C VAL A 31 -1.13 7.23 1.19
N PRO A 32 -2.03 8.11 0.71
CA PRO A 32 -3.37 7.67 0.33
C PRO A 32 -3.38 6.64 -0.81
N GLN A 33 -2.45 6.75 -1.76
CA GLN A 33 -2.32 5.81 -2.88
C GLN A 33 -1.77 4.47 -2.41
N SER A 34 -0.75 4.45 -1.56
CA SER A 34 -0.20 3.19 -1.06
C SER A 34 -1.22 2.38 -0.27
N TYR A 35 -2.08 3.04 0.53
CA TYR A 35 -3.18 2.36 1.22
C TYR A 35 -4.27 1.89 0.25
N ALA A 36 -4.58 2.68 -0.79
CA ALA A 36 -5.54 2.29 -1.82
C ALA A 36 -5.06 1.07 -2.63
N LEU A 37 -3.77 1.01 -2.96
CA LEU A 37 -3.15 -0.10 -3.68
C LEU A 37 -3.19 -1.41 -2.88
N VAL A 38 -3.14 -1.35 -1.54
CA VAL A 38 -3.37 -2.55 -0.72
C VAL A 38 -4.77 -3.12 -0.92
N LEU A 39 -5.78 -2.26 -1.08
CA LEU A 39 -7.15 -2.72 -1.29
C LEU A 39 -7.37 -3.31 -2.69
N SER A 40 -6.71 -2.76 -3.72
CA SER A 40 -6.90 -3.20 -5.11
C SER A 40 -5.96 -4.33 -5.54
N HIS A 41 -4.70 -4.31 -5.10
CA HIS A 41 -3.65 -5.25 -5.51
C HIS A 41 -3.10 -6.10 -4.36
N GLY A 42 -3.37 -5.74 -3.10
CA GLY A 42 -2.81 -6.45 -1.95
C GLY A 42 -1.34 -6.09 -1.70
N GLN A 43 -0.46 -7.09 -1.70
CA GLN A 43 0.98 -6.88 -1.56
C GLN A 43 1.61 -6.69 -2.95
N PRO A 44 2.52 -5.73 -3.14
CA PRO A 44 3.17 -5.56 -4.43
C PRO A 44 4.04 -6.77 -4.77
N ASN A 45 3.90 -7.28 -6.00
CA ASN A 45 4.80 -8.30 -6.54
C ASN A 45 6.10 -7.67 -7.09
N GLY A 46 7.03 -8.46 -7.64
CA GLY A 46 8.33 -7.99 -8.13
C GLY A 46 8.28 -6.90 -9.21
N SER A 47 7.31 -6.99 -10.12
CA SER A 47 7.11 -6.08 -11.26
C SER A 47 6.08 -4.99 -11.01
N GLU A 48 5.38 -4.99 -9.87
CA GLU A 48 4.47 -3.91 -9.49
C GLU A 48 5.17 -2.84 -8.67
N GLY A 49 4.73 -1.58 -8.82
CA GLY A 49 5.22 -0.44 -8.04
C GLY A 49 4.64 0.88 -8.53
N CYS A 50 5.28 1.99 -8.19
CA CYS A 50 4.94 3.29 -8.77
C CYS A 50 6.15 3.94 -9.43
N LYS A 51 5.91 4.51 -10.62
CA LYS A 51 6.90 5.27 -11.39
C LYS A 51 6.62 6.76 -11.26
N ALA A 52 7.68 7.56 -11.19
CA ALA A 52 7.55 9.01 -11.12
C ALA A 52 7.08 9.55 -12.48
N GLU A 53 5.87 10.10 -12.51
CA GLU A 53 5.30 10.82 -13.64
C GLU A 53 5.19 12.32 -13.33
N SER A 54 4.83 13.13 -14.33
CA SER A 54 4.74 14.58 -14.22
C SER A 54 3.65 15.08 -13.27
N ASP A 55 2.68 14.24 -12.93
CA ASP A 55 1.59 14.48 -11.98
C ASP A 55 1.79 13.75 -10.63
N GLY A 56 2.91 13.03 -10.46
CA GLY A 56 3.26 12.29 -9.25
C GLY A 56 3.53 10.81 -9.52
N PRO A 57 3.73 9.99 -8.47
CA PRO A 57 3.96 8.56 -8.64
C PRO A 57 2.69 7.86 -9.16
N GLN A 58 2.76 7.24 -10.34
CA GLN A 58 1.67 6.44 -10.89
C GLN A 58 1.95 4.95 -10.78
N TYR A 59 0.91 4.17 -10.49
CA TYR A 59 1.00 2.71 -10.47
C TYR A 59 1.49 2.18 -11.82
N THR A 60 2.36 1.17 -11.78
CA THR A 60 2.82 0.42 -12.96
C THR A 60 3.03 -1.04 -12.61
N ASP A 61 2.77 -1.91 -13.58
CA ASP A 61 3.08 -3.35 -13.61
C ASP A 61 4.40 -3.66 -14.33
N GLN A 62 5.13 -2.61 -14.73
CA GLN A 62 6.46 -2.67 -15.34
C GLN A 62 7.50 -2.02 -14.43
N TYR A 63 7.37 -2.22 -13.13
CA TYR A 63 8.26 -1.66 -12.14
C TYR A 63 9.64 -2.31 -12.20
N ASP A 64 10.59 -1.54 -12.70
CA ASP A 64 11.99 -1.83 -12.86
C ASP A 64 12.79 -0.99 -11.87
N LYS A 65 13.00 -1.53 -10.66
CA LYS A 65 13.76 -0.88 -9.58
C LYS A 65 15.23 -1.29 -9.56
#